data_AF-A0A143XJS2-F1
#
_entry.id   AF-A0A143XJS2-F1
#
_cell.length_a   1.000
_cell.length_b   1.000
_cell.length_c   1.000
_cell.angle_alpha   90.00
_cell.angle_beta   90.00
_cell.angle_gamma   90.00
#
_symmetry.space_group_name_H-M   'P 1'
#
loop_
_entity.id
_entity.type
_entity.pdbx_description
1 polymer ?
#
loop_
_entity_poly.entity_id
_entity_poly.type
_entity_poly.pdbx_seq_one_letter_code
_entity_poly.pdbx_strand_id
1 'polypeptide(L)' 'MVFIPRKHVSKPALIVELKWNHSVQGAIKQIKEKQYAGALEDYMDNLLLVGIAYDRESKKHECMIEKYVQ' A
#
# COMPACT_ATOMS: atom_id res chain seq x y z
N MET A 1 5.86 2.41 3.74
CA MET A 1 5.50 3.78 4.19
C MET A 1 4.03 3.82 4.56
N VAL A 2 3.60 4.69 5.47
CA VAL A 2 2.18 4.82 5.88
C VAL A 2 1.77 6.29 5.82
N PHE A 3 0.59 6.56 5.27
CA PHE A 3 0.01 7.90 5.17
C PHE A 3 -1.35 7.91 5.87
N ILE A 4 -1.47 8.71 6.92
CA ILE A 4 -2.69 8.86 7.71
C ILE A 4 -3.39 10.16 7.32
N PRO A 5 -4.69 10.14 6.99
CA PRO A 5 -5.42 11.35 6.65
C PRO A 5 -5.51 12.29 7.86
N ARG A 6 -5.65 13.59 7.60
CA ARG A 6 -5.98 14.56 8.66
C ARG A 6 -7.33 14.23 9.29
N LYS A 7 -7.48 14.53 10.57
CA LYS A 7 -8.76 14.37 11.29
C LYS A 7 -9.88 15.12 10.58
N HIS A 8 -11.09 14.54 10.61
CA HIS A 8 -12.32 15.08 10.01
C HIS A 8 -12.30 15.22 8.48
N VAL A 9 -11.40 14.52 7.79
CA VAL A 9 -11.40 14.43 6.32
C VAL A 9 -11.81 13.03 5.91
N SER A 10 -12.82 12.91 5.03
CA SER A 10 -13.24 11.63 4.44
C SER A 10 -12.26 11.18 3.34
N LYS A 11 -11.05 10.78 3.75
CA LYS A 11 -10.01 10.23 2.88
C LYS A 11 -9.46 8.93 3.49
N PRO A 12 -9.05 7.96 2.65
CA PRO A 12 -8.49 6.71 3.16
C PRO A 12 -7.10 6.91 3.77
N ALA A 13 -6.72 5.99 4.65
CA ALA A 13 -5.32 5.77 4.99
C ALA A 13 -4.63 4.95 3.89
N LEU A 14 -3.33 5.15 3.69
CA LEU A 14 -2.57 4.45 2.65
C LEU A 14 -1.37 3.74 3.27
N ILE A 15 -1.15 2.49 2.88
CA ILE A 15 0.15 1.82 3.04
C ILE A 15 0.78 1.76 1.66
N VAL A 16 1.98 2.34 1.52
CA VAL A 16 2.72 2.34 0.25
C VAL A 16 3.99 1.54 0.41
N GLU A 17 4.20 0.55 -0.46
CA GLU A 17 5.44 -0.20 -0.56
C GLU A 17 6.04 0.00 -1.96
N LEU A 18 7.33 0.38 -1.98
CA LEU A 18 8.07 0.60 -3.21
C LEU A 18 9.00 -0.58 -3.48
N LYS A 19 9.09 -0.97 -4.74
CA LYS A 19 9.94 -2.06 -5.22
C LYS A 19 10.73 -1.62 -6.45
N TRP A 20 11.98 -2.10 -6.51
CA TRP A 20 12.90 -1.80 -7.61
C TRP A 20 13.33 -3.11 -8.27
N ASN A 21 12.97 -3.30 -9.53
CA ASN A 21 13.18 -4.52 -10.31
C ASN A 21 12.55 -5.78 -9.70
N HIS A 22 11.38 -5.60 -9.10
CA HIS A 22 10.55 -6.67 -8.55
C HIS A 22 9.09 -6.40 -8.95
N SER A 23 8.22 -7.40 -8.82
CA SER A 23 6.82 -7.28 -9.22
C SER A 23 5.99 -6.43 -8.24
N VAL A 24 4.97 -5.76 -8.77
CA VAL A 24 4.01 -4.98 -7.98
C VAL A 24 3.17 -5.88 -7.06
N GLN A 25 2.92 -7.13 -7.46
CA GLN A 25 2.27 -8.16 -6.64
C GLN A 25 3.12 -8.51 -5.42
N GLY A 26 4.45 -8.56 -5.57
CA GLY A 26 5.37 -8.75 -4.45
C GLY A 26 5.31 -7.61 -3.44
N ALA A 27 5.11 -6.37 -3.90
CA ALA A 27 4.91 -5.22 -3.01
C ALA A 27 3.63 -5.36 -2.19
N ILE A 28 2.50 -5.70 -2.83
CA ILE A 28 1.22 -5.93 -2.13
C ILE A 28 1.30 -7.11 -1.17
N LYS A 29 1.92 -8.22 -1.57
CA LYS A 29 2.10 -9.39 -0.69
C LYS A 29 2.89 -9.02 0.56
N GLN A 30 3.98 -8.26 0.41
CA GLN A 30 4.79 -7.79 1.53
C GLN A 30 4.00 -6.87 2.47
N ILE A 31 3.09 -6.03 1.95
CA ILE A 31 2.19 -5.22 2.78
C ILE A 31 1.28 -6.12 3.64
N LYS A 32 0.69 -7.17 3.05
CA LYS A 32 -0.20 -8.09 3.75
C LYS A 32 0.54 -8.96 4.78
N GLU A 33 1.74 -9.43 4.45
CA GLU A 33 2.58 -10.25 5.34
C GLU A 33 3.09 -9.48 6.56
N LYS A 34 3.38 -8.18 6.41
CA LYS A 34 3.88 -7.35 7.51
C LYS A 34 2.86 -7.09 8.62
N GLN A 35 1.60 -7.51 8.45
CA GLN A 35 0.50 -7.39 9.41
C GLN A 35 0.64 -6.14 10.28
N TYR A 36 0.23 -4.98 9.75
CA TYR A 36 0.31 -3.67 10.42
C TYR A 36 -0.61 -3.54 11.66
N ALA A 37 -0.78 -4.63 12.41
CA ALA A 37 -1.59 -4.79 13.60
C ALA A 37 -1.31 -3.67 14.61
N GLY A 38 -2.38 -3.12 15.18
CA GLY A 38 -2.36 -2.02 16.13
C GLY A 38 -2.23 -0.60 15.54
N ALA A 39 -1.42 -0.39 14.51
CA ALA A 39 -1.14 0.98 14.02
C ALA A 39 -2.26 1.57 13.14
N LEU A 40 -3.13 0.71 12.57
CA LEU A 40 -4.12 1.09 11.58
C LEU A 40 -5.53 0.56 11.88
N GLU A 41 -5.76 0.04 13.08
CA GLU A 41 -7.07 -0.52 13.48
C GLU A 41 -8.21 0.49 13.27
N ASP A 42 -8.00 1.75 13.64
CA ASP A 42 -8.97 2.84 13.45
C ASP A 42 -9.26 3.19 11.98
N TYR A 43 -8.48 2.64 11.03
CA TYR A 43 -8.55 2.95 9.61
C TYR A 43 -8.85 1.73 8.73
N MET A 44 -9.06 0.55 9.32
CA MET A 44 -9.24 -0.71 8.57
C MET A 44 -10.38 -0.66 7.55
N ASP A 45 -11.48 0.04 7.88
CA ASP A 45 -12.65 0.19 7.01
C ASP A 45 -12.40 1.05 5.77
N ASN A 46 -11.31 1.83 5.75
CA ASN A 46 -10.99 2.76 4.67
C ASN A 46 -9.48 2.80 4.40
N LEU A 47 -8.84 1.63 4.34
CA LEU A 47 -7.42 1.46 4.10
C LEU A 47 -7.14 1.05 2.65
N LEU A 48 -6.19 1.72 1.99
CA LEU A 48 -5.66 1.32 0.69
C LEU A 48 -4.23 0.77 0.81
N LEU A 49 -4.00 -0.36 0.17
CA LEU A 49 -2.69 -0.98 0.00
C LEU A 49 -2.17 -0.60 -1.38
N VAL A 50 -1.01 0.04 -1.45
CA VAL A 50 -0.45 0.59 -2.68
C VAL A 50 0.94 -0.01 -2.90
N GLY A 51 1.05 -0.87 -3.90
CA GLY A 51 2.33 -1.37 -4.38
C GLY A 51 2.78 -0.55 -5.58
N ILE A 52 4.03 -0.09 -5.58
CA ILE A 52 4.64 0.54 -6.75
C ILE A 52 5.94 -0.19 -7.07
N ALA A 53 6.08 -0.65 -8.30
CA ALA A 53 7.25 -1.33 -8.80
C ALA A 53 7.86 -0.56 -9.98
N TYR A 54 9.17 -0.37 -9.97
CA TYR A 54 9.91 0.12 -11.13
C TYR A 54 10.64 -1.03 -11.82
N ASP A 55 10.43 -1.17 -13.13
CA ASP A 55 11.15 -2.13 -13.97
C ASP A 55 12.36 -1.46 -14.63
N ARG A 56 13.57 -2.02 -14.44
CA ARG A 56 14.80 -1.37 -14.92
C ARG A 56 15.01 -1.53 -16.42
N GLU A 57 14.43 -2.55 -17.04
CA GLU A 57 14.61 -2.85 -18.46
C GLU A 57 13.72 -1.96 -19.32
N SER A 58 12.41 -2.02 -19.07
CA SER A 58 11.40 -1.20 -19.74
C SER A 58 11.35 0.25 -19.25
N LYS A 59 12.00 0.56 -18.12
CA LYS A 59 11.99 1.87 -17.45
C LYS A 59 10.60 2.32 -17.00
N LYS A 60 9.64 1.40 -16.86
CA LYS A 60 8.25 1.69 -16.50
C LYS A 60 7.99 1.52 -15.02
N HIS A 61 7.00 2.26 -14.53
CA HIS A 61 6.43 2.07 -13.22
C HIS A 61 5.11 1.31 -13.35
N GLU A 62 4.94 0.28 -12.54
CA GLU A 62 3.69 -0.42 -12.33
C GLU A 62 3.14 -0.06 -10.95
N CYS A 63 1.83 0.17 -10.87
CA CYS A 63 1.14 0.50 -9.64
C CYS A 63 -0.06 -0.42 -9.48
N MET A 64 -0.21 -0.97 -8.28
CA MET A 64 -1.37 -1.77 -7.89
C MET A 64 -1.94 -1.21 -6.61
N ILE A 65 -3.25 -0.95 -6.62
CA ILE A 65 -3.99 -0.40 -5.49
C ILE A 65 -5.09 -1.39 -5.14
N GLU A 66 -5.09 -1.85 -3.90
CA GLU A 66 -6.12 -2.73 -3.35
C GLU A 66 -6.78 -2.07 -2.14
N LYS A 67 -8.07 -2.31 -1.96
CA LYS A 67 -8.72 -2.02 -0.67
C LYS A 67 -8.36 -3.13 0.30
N TYR A 68 -8.08 -2.77 1.55
CA TYR A 68 -8.05 -3.76 2.61
C TYR A 68 -9.45 -4.36 2.75
N VAL A 69 -9.53 -5.69 2.70
CA VAL A 69 -10.73 -6.44 2.98
C VAL A 69 -10.36 -7.37 4.12
N GLN A 70 -11.16 -7.34 5.18
CA GLN A 70 -10.96 -8.14 6.38
C GLN A 70 -11.12 -9.64 6.09
#